data_AF-A0A9D8QHB2-F1
#
_entry.id   AF-A0A9D8QHB2-F1
#
_cell.length_a   1.000
_cell.length_b   1.000
_cell.length_c   1.000
_cell.angle_alpha   90.00
_cell.angle_beta   90.00
_cell.angle_gamma   90.00
#
_symmetry.space_group_name_H-M   'P 1'
#
loop_
_entity.id
_entity.type
_entity.pdbx_description
1 polymer ?
#
loop_
_entity_poly.entity_id
_entity_poly.type
_entity_poly.pdbx_seq_one_letter_code
_entity_poly.pdbx_strand_id
1 'polypeptide(L)' 'MSLRANRVAEQMKKELGDIIGRKLKDPRVGFVTITAVEVTGDLQQATIYFTTLGTEEEKDETLKALE' A
#
# COMPACT_ATOMS: atom_id res chain seq x y z
N MET A 1 -19.44 10.25 -5.50
CA MET A 1 -18.42 9.58 -4.65
C MET A 1 -18.94 9.47 -3.24
N SER A 2 -18.96 8.25 -2.66
CA SER A 2 -19.42 8.03 -1.29
C SER A 2 -18.40 8.61 -0.31
N LEU A 3 -18.82 9.58 0.52
CA LEU A 3 -17.98 10.19 1.56
C LEU A 3 -17.37 9.14 2.52
N ARG A 4 -18.04 7.98 2.65
CA ARG A 4 -17.60 6.87 3.50
C ARG A 4 -16.41 6.13 2.89
N ALA A 5 -16.44 5.85 1.59
CA ALA A 5 -15.34 5.17 0.90
C ALA A 5 -14.05 5.99 0.96
N ASN A 6 -14.14 7.31 0.72
CA ASN A 6 -12.96 8.19 0.82
C ASN A 6 -12.38 8.24 2.24
N ARG A 7 -13.24 8.30 3.28
CA ARG A 7 -12.76 8.27 4.67
C ARG A 7 -12.05 6.96 5.01
N VAL A 8 -12.60 5.84 4.55
CA VAL A 8 -12.01 4.52 4.75
C VAL A 8 -10.69 4.39 3.98
N ALA A 9 -10.62 4.89 2.75
CA ALA A 9 -9.40 4.93 1.95
C ALA A 9 -8.27 5.72 2.64
N GLU A 10 -8.57 6.91 3.15
CA GLU A 10 -7.59 7.74 3.88
C GLU A 10 -7.11 7.07 5.17
N GLN A 11 -8.01 6.44 5.93
CA GLN A 11 -7.62 5.67 7.10
C GLN A 11 -6.72 4.50 6.73
N MET A 12 -7.07 3.74 5.69
CA MET A 12 -6.24 2.63 5.20
C MET A 12 -4.87 3.11 4.76
N LYS A 13 -4.78 4.21 4.01
CA LYS A 13 -3.51 4.77 3.56
C LYS A 13 -2.57 5.08 4.73
N LYS A 14 -3.10 5.69 5.80
CA LYS A 14 -2.32 6.01 7.01
C LYS A 14 -1.86 4.75 7.73
N GLU A 15 -2.78 3.82 7.98
CA GLU A 15 -2.49 2.61 8.75
C GLU A 15 -1.51 1.70 8.00
N LEU A 16 -1.72 1.50 6.69
CA LEU A 16 -0.84 0.72 5.84
C LEU A 16 0.56 1.35 5.74
N GLY A 17 0.66 2.68 5.67
CA GLY A 17 1.95 3.37 5.69
C GLY A 17 2.71 3.14 7.00
N ASP A 18 2.03 3.21 8.14
CA ASP A 18 2.64 2.89 9.45
C ASP A 18 3.02 1.41 9.56
N ILE A 19 2.19 0.48 9.05
CA ILE A 19 2.46 -0.96 9.06
C ILE A 19 3.68 -1.28 8.22
N ILE A 20 3.71 -0.83 6.96
CA ILE A 20 4.83 -1.09 6.04
C ILE A 20 6.10 -0.45 6.58
N GLY A 21 6.06 0.83 6.98
CA GLY A 21 7.25 1.54 7.47
C GLY A 21 7.83 0.98 8.78
N ARG A 22 7.02 0.35 9.64
CA ARG A 22 7.49 -0.18 10.94
C ARG A 22 7.73 -1.69 10.95
N LYS A 23 6.91 -2.47 10.24
CA LYS A 23 6.95 -3.95 10.29
C LYS A 23 7.68 -4.57 9.11
N LEU A 24 7.74 -3.91 7.95
CA LEU A 24 8.44 -4.43 6.78
C LEU A 24 9.93 -4.06 6.89
N LYS A 25 10.65 -4.78 7.76
CA LYS A 25 12.12 -4.75 7.86
C LYS A 25 12.72 -5.91 7.07
N ASP A 26 12.24 -6.11 5.85
CA ASP A 26 12.82 -7.13 4.99
C ASP A 26 13.93 -6.46 4.15
N PRO A 27 15.21 -6.85 4.26
CA PRO A 27 16.31 -6.22 3.53
C PRO A 27 16.20 -6.33 2.00
N ARG A 28 15.26 -7.14 1.48
CA ARG A 28 14.93 -7.25 0.05
C ARG A 28 13.82 -6.31 -0.41
N VAL A 29 13.06 -5.77 0.54
CA VAL A 29 12.02 -4.81 0.28
C VAL A 29 12.57 -3.43 0.66
N GLY A 30 12.95 -2.65 -0.35
CA GLY A 30 13.42 -1.28 -0.17
C GLY A 30 12.37 -0.36 0.46
N PHE A 31 12.61 0.95 0.46
CA PHE A 31 11.64 1.92 0.99
C PHE A 31 10.34 1.92 0.18
N VAL A 32 9.30 1.24 0.68
CA VAL A 32 7.96 1.21 0.08
C VAL A 32 7.13 2.39 0.61
N THR A 33 6.56 3.18 -0.30
CA THR A 33 5.70 4.32 0.00
C THR A 33 4.33 4.13 -0.65
N ILE A 34 3.24 4.23 0.12
CA ILE A 34 1.89 4.19 -0.45
C ILE A 34 1.51 5.57 -0.98
N THR A 35 1.19 5.62 -2.28
CA THR A 35 0.82 6.87 -2.97
C THR A 35 -0.67 7.10 -2.91
N ALA A 36 -1.48 6.06 -3.14
CA ALA A 36 -2.93 6.15 -3.16
C ALA A 36 -3.61 4.84 -2.72
N VAL A 37 -4.83 4.97 -2.21
CA VAL A 37 -5.72 3.84 -1.92
C VAL A 37 -7.09 4.18 -2.49
N GLU A 38 -7.65 3.31 -3.30
CA GLU A 38 -9.00 3.42 -3.82
C GLU A 38 -9.83 2.29 -3.23
N VAL A 39 -11.05 2.61 -2.77
CA VAL A 39 -11.95 1.65 -2.15
C VAL A 39 -13.26 1.66 -2.93
N THR A 40 -13.77 0.48 -3.24
CA THR A 40 -15.06 0.34 -3.92
C THR A 40 -16.20 0.85 -3.05
N GLY A 41 -17.32 1.25 -3.68
CA GLY A 41 -18.46 1.85 -2.98
C GLY A 41 -19.14 0.93 -1.96
N ASP A 42 -18.99 -0.38 -2.13
CA ASP A 42 -19.44 -1.45 -1.23
C ASP A 42 -18.40 -1.84 -0.17
N LEU A 43 -17.22 -1.20 -0.17
CA LEU A 43 -16.11 -1.43 0.75
C LEU A 43 -15.54 -2.86 0.72
N GLN A 44 -15.87 -3.66 -0.29
CA GLN A 44 -15.40 -5.05 -0.38
C GLN A 44 -13.99 -5.17 -0.96
N GLN A 45 -13.60 -4.23 -1.83
CA GLN A 45 -12.32 -4.27 -2.51
C GLN A 45 -11.58 -2.95 -2.29
N ALA A 46 -10.27 -3.05 -2.10
CA ALA A 46 -9.38 -1.91 -2.01
C ALA A 46 -8.19 -2.12 -2.95
N THR A 47 -7.97 -1.16 -3.83
CA THR A 47 -6.80 -1.10 -4.72
C THR A 47 -5.78 -0.17 -4.08
N ILE A 48 -4.59 -0.70 -3.79
CA ILE A 48 -3.51 0.03 -3.12
C ILE A 48 -2.41 0.29 -4.13
N TYR A 49 -2.05 1.56 -4.31
CA TYR A 49 -0.94 1.98 -5.15
C TYR A 49 0.25 2.34 -4.28
N PHE A 50 1.40 1.74 -4.58
CA PHE A 50 2.64 2.01 -3.88
C PHE A 50 3.79 2.21 -4.87
N THR A 51 4.81 2.89 -4.39
CA THR A 51 6.09 3.05 -5.08
C THR A 51 7.18 2.51 -4.17
N THR A 52 8.20 1.91 -4.77
CA THR A 52 9.38 1.45 -4.05
C THR A 52 10.58 2.28 -4.50
N LEU A 53 11.41 2.66 -3.54
CA LEU A 53 12.71 3.29 -3.78
C LEU A 53 13.70 2.14 -4.04
N GLY A 54 13.85 1.77 -5.32
CA GLY A 54 14.65 0.62 -5.74
C GLY A 54 14.58 0.36 -7.25
N THR A 55 15.33 -0.65 -7.68
CA THR A 55 15.43 -1.17 -9.06
C THR A 55 14.18 -1.98 -9.44
N GLU A 56 13.95 -2.26 -10.74
CA GLU A 56 12.82 -3.09 -11.17
C GLU A 56 12.81 -4.48 -10.50
N GLU A 57 13.99 -5.02 -10.20
CA GLU A 57 14.16 -6.28 -9.46
C GLU A 57 13.58 -6.20 -8.03
N GLU A 58 13.73 -5.07 -7.35
CA GLU A 58 13.14 -4.85 -6.01
C GLU A 58 11.62 -4.67 -6.08
N LYS A 59 11.08 -4.16 -7.20
CA LYS A 59 9.63 -4.17 -7.43
C LYS A 59 9.09 -5.59 -7.56
N ASP A 60 9.77 -6.44 -8.33
CA ASP A 60 9.39 -7.83 -8.53
C ASP A 60 9.52 -8.65 -7.22
N GLU A 61 10.60 -8.44 -6.45
CA GLU A 61 10.73 -9.07 -5.12
C GLU A 61 9.68 -8.56 -4.13
N THR A 62 9.35 -7.26 -4.15
CA THR A 62 8.30 -6.70 -3.29
C THR A 62 6.91 -7.23 -3.67
N LEU A 63 6.61 -7.38 -4.97
CA LEU A 63 5.37 -7.99 -5.45
C LEU A 63 5.25 -9.43 -4.95
N LYS A 64 6.32 -10.22 -5.08
CA LYS A 64 6.37 -11.60 -4.57
C LYS A 64 6.27 -11.70 -3.05
N ALA A 65 6.74 -10.69 -2.33
CA ALA A 65 6.64 -10.63 -0.86
C ALA A 65 5.25 -10.18 -0.38
N LEU A 66 4.43 -9.56 -1.24
CA LEU A 66 3.07 -9.11 -0.94
C LEU A 66 1.96 -10.04 -1.46
N GLU A 67 2.25 -10.96 -2.39
CA GLU A 67 1.39 -12.13 -2.71
C GLU A 67 1.33 -13.12 -1.53
#